data_AF-A0AAE1I5A1-F1
#
_entry.id   AF-A0AAE1I5A1-F1
#
_cell.length_a   1.000
_cell.length_b   1.000
_cell.length_c   1.000
_cell.angle_alpha   90.00
_cell.angle_beta   90.00
_cell.angle_gamma   90.00
#
_symmetry.space_group_name_H-M   'P 1'
#
loop_
_entity.id
_entity.type
_entity.pdbx_description
1 polymer ?
#
loop_
_entity_poly.entity_id
_entity_poly.type
_entity_poly.pdbx_seq_one_letter_code
_entity_poly.pdbx_strand_id
1 'polypeptide(L)'
;MPNPSTEEGQAIRARLVKNLIDRDVLDFLDIQIIWERGRRYTLFDTIRAFSFQVMGVPKAEIVRTVEEKFTERDLSPEKQREVFIHLAWYFRCPSCKKTRTADYFENTQFKLWDKRGEPKLRTSGDCKSCQQQPNANEFELQNEHYTW
;
A
#
# COMPACT_ATOMS: atom_id res chain seq x y z
N MET A 1 22.05 -7.21 4.39
CA MET A 1 20.65 -6.75 4.51
C MET A 1 19.96 -7.67 5.51
N PRO A 2 19.12 -7.15 6.41
CA PRO A 2 18.33 -7.98 7.30
C PRO A 2 17.38 -8.85 6.46
N ASN A 3 17.19 -10.11 6.85
CA ASN A 3 16.22 -10.99 6.19
C ASN A 3 14.88 -10.92 6.95
N PRO A 4 13.75 -11.16 6.26
CA PRO A 4 12.46 -11.32 6.91
C PRO A 4 12.48 -12.44 7.94
N SER A 5 11.83 -12.20 9.07
CA SER A 5 11.83 -13.12 10.22
C SER A 5 10.79 -14.25 10.08
N THR A 6 9.82 -14.10 9.18
CA THR A 6 8.75 -15.08 8.94
C THR A 6 8.96 -15.86 7.64
N GLU A 7 8.47 -17.10 7.58
CA GLU A 7 8.52 -17.93 6.36
C GLU A 7 7.79 -17.25 5.19
N GLU A 8 6.63 -16.62 5.45
CA GLU A 8 5.88 -15.88 4.45
C GLU A 8 6.67 -14.67 3.93
N GLY A 9 7.26 -13.87 4.82
CA GLY A 9 8.10 -12.75 4.44
C GLY A 9 9.30 -13.18 3.60
N GLN A 10 9.95 -14.29 3.96
CA GLN A 10 11.07 -14.85 3.21
C GLN A 10 10.64 -15.31 1.80
N ALA A 11 9.49 -15.99 1.70
CA ALA A 11 8.94 -16.43 0.42
C ALA A 11 8.57 -15.24 -0.48
N ILE A 12 7.97 -14.19 0.08
CA ILE A 12 7.62 -12.97 -0.67
C ILE A 12 8.90 -12.29 -1.18
N ARG A 13 9.91 -12.11 -0.33
CA ARG A 13 11.19 -11.51 -0.72
C ARG A 13 11.85 -12.31 -1.84
N ALA A 14 11.94 -13.64 -1.70
CA ALA A 14 12.53 -14.51 -2.71
C ALA A 14 11.82 -14.40 -4.07
N ARG A 15 10.48 -14.33 -4.07
CA ARG A 15 9.67 -14.12 -5.28
C ARG A 15 9.97 -12.79 -5.95
N LEU A 16 10.07 -11.70 -5.18
CA LEU A 16 10.33 -10.37 -5.74
C LEU A 16 11.76 -10.24 -6.27
N VAL A 17 12.75 -10.84 -5.60
CA VAL A 17 14.12 -10.95 -6.12
C VAL A 17 14.14 -11.72 -7.45
N LYS A 18 13.44 -12.87 -7.51
CA LYS A 18 13.35 -13.67 -8.75
C LYS A 18 12.71 -12.90 -9.91
N ASN A 19 11.77 -12.00 -9.60
CA ASN A 19 11.09 -11.17 -10.59
C ASN A 19 11.85 -9.89 -10.96
N LEU A 20 13.10 -9.73 -10.50
CA LEU A 20 13.96 -8.58 -10.82
C LEU A 20 13.34 -7.23 -10.47
N ILE A 21 12.64 -7.15 -9.33
CA ILE A 21 12.11 -5.89 -8.79
C ILE A 21 13.26 -4.89 -8.54
N ASP A 22 12.95 -3.60 -8.69
CA ASP A 22 13.91 -2.51 -8.50
C ASP A 22 14.60 -2.63 -7.12
N ARG A 23 15.92 -2.45 -7.13
CA ARG A 23 16.75 -2.63 -5.94
C ARG A 23 16.39 -1.66 -4.83
N ASP A 24 16.05 -0.42 -5.14
CA ASP A 24 15.70 0.57 -4.11
C ASP A 24 14.37 0.21 -3.43
N VAL A 25 13.45 -0.39 -4.18
CA VAL A 25 12.17 -0.91 -3.67
C VAL A 25 12.42 -2.12 -2.77
N LEU A 26 13.26 -3.07 -3.18
CA LEU A 26 13.66 -4.20 -2.33
C LEU A 26 14.35 -3.74 -1.04
N ASP A 27 15.30 -2.81 -1.16
CA ASP A 27 16.04 -2.25 -0.02
C ASP A 27 15.12 -1.46 0.91
N PHE A 28 14.02 -0.90 0.40
CA PHE A 28 12.98 -0.28 1.22
C PHE A 28 12.19 -1.35 1.98
N LEU A 29 11.76 -2.42 1.32
CA LEU A 29 11.01 -3.49 1.98
C LEU A 29 11.85 -4.27 3.03
N ASP A 30 13.18 -4.24 2.90
CA ASP A 30 14.13 -4.74 3.91
C ASP A 30 14.26 -3.82 5.16
N ILE A 31 13.55 -2.69 5.23
CA ILE A 31 13.53 -1.83 6.42
C ILE A 31 13.06 -2.61 7.65
N GLN A 32 13.84 -2.53 8.73
CA GLN A 32 13.49 -3.17 9.99
C GLN A 32 12.44 -2.36 10.76
N ILE A 33 11.47 -3.08 11.32
CA ILE A 33 10.51 -2.59 12.30
C ILE A 33 10.69 -3.35 13.61
N ILE A 34 10.57 -2.66 14.74
CA ILE A 34 10.54 -3.29 16.06
C ILE A 34 9.07 -3.47 16.45
N TRP A 35 8.66 -4.72 16.65
CA TRP A 35 7.29 -5.10 16.95
C TRP A 35 7.25 -6.19 18.02
N GLU A 36 6.19 -6.24 18.83
CA GLU A 36 5.95 -7.25 19.88
C GLU A 36 7.17 -7.65 20.74
N ARG A 37 7.27 -7.07 21.94
CA ARG A 37 8.33 -7.40 22.92
C ARG A 37 9.75 -7.19 22.37
N GLY A 38 9.93 -6.20 21.50
CA GLY A 38 11.25 -5.82 20.97
C GLY A 38 11.79 -6.71 19.85
N ARG A 39 10.98 -7.61 19.29
CA ARG A 39 11.40 -8.45 18.16
C ARG A 39 11.55 -7.60 16.89
N ARG A 40 12.51 -7.98 16.06
CA ARG A 40 12.79 -7.31 14.78
C ARG A 40 12.09 -8.06 13.65
N TYR A 41 11.38 -7.31 12.83
CA TYR A 41 10.76 -7.74 11.59
C TYR A 41 11.21 -6.82 10.47
N THR A 42 10.91 -7.18 9.24
CA THR A 42 11.05 -6.34 8.05
C THR A 42 9.67 -5.92 7.55
N LEU A 43 9.58 -4.97 6.62
CA LEU A 43 8.29 -4.64 6.00
C LEU A 43 7.72 -5.84 5.21
N PHE A 44 8.55 -6.75 4.71
CA PHE A 44 8.08 -8.01 4.11
C PHE A 44 7.20 -8.83 5.06
N ASP A 45 7.56 -8.86 6.35
CA ASP A 45 6.81 -9.61 7.36
C ASP A 45 5.42 -9.01 7.64
N THR A 46 5.18 -7.76 7.23
CA THR A 46 3.89 -7.07 7.40
C THR A 46 2.91 -7.32 6.26
N ILE A 47 3.40 -7.84 5.13
CA ILE A 47 2.59 -8.02 3.92
C ILE A 47 1.53 -9.07 4.20
N ARG A 48 0.25 -8.68 4.16
CA ARG A 48 -0.94 -9.54 4.37
C ARG A 48 -1.04 -10.21 5.74
N ALA A 49 -0.13 -9.92 6.66
CA ALA A 49 -0.11 -10.52 7.99
C ALA A 49 -1.11 -9.82 8.93
N PHE A 50 -2.11 -10.56 9.40
CA PHE A 50 -3.19 -10.02 10.27
C PHE A 50 -2.70 -9.41 11.58
N SER A 51 -1.59 -9.87 12.15
CA SER A 51 -1.00 -9.33 13.39
C SER A 51 -0.57 -7.86 13.27
N PHE A 52 -0.28 -7.41 12.05
CA PHE A 52 0.22 -6.07 11.72
C PHE A 52 -0.88 -5.11 11.24
N GLN A 53 -2.14 -5.54 11.22
CA GLN A 53 -3.27 -4.73 10.75
C GLN A 53 -4.48 -4.82 11.67
N VAL A 54 -5.36 -3.82 11.60
CA VAL A 54 -6.67 -3.78 12.26
C VAL A 54 -7.70 -3.45 11.20
N MET A 55 -8.68 -4.34 11.00
CA MET A 55 -9.74 -4.17 9.98
C MET A 55 -9.19 -3.85 8.57
N GLY A 56 -8.10 -4.50 8.17
CA GLY A 56 -7.47 -4.28 6.85
C GLY A 56 -6.64 -3.00 6.72
N VAL A 57 -6.43 -2.28 7.83
CA VAL A 57 -5.56 -1.09 7.87
C VAL A 57 -4.29 -1.41 8.66
N PRO A 58 -3.08 -1.14 8.13
CA PRO A 58 -1.84 -1.32 8.85
C PRO A 58 -1.82 -0.51 10.16
N LYS A 59 -1.19 -1.05 11.19
CA LYS A 59 -1.05 -0.36 12.48
C LYS A 59 -0.20 0.91 12.35
N ALA A 60 -0.49 1.90 13.19
CA ALA A 60 0.07 3.25 13.14
C ALA A 60 1.61 3.24 13.13
N GLU A 61 2.25 2.36 13.90
CA GLU A 61 3.70 2.27 13.99
C GLU A 61 4.34 1.87 12.65
N ILE A 62 3.67 0.99 11.90
CA ILE A 62 4.13 0.55 10.58
C ILE A 62 3.96 1.68 9.58
N VAL A 63 2.79 2.33 9.59
CA VAL A 63 2.50 3.48 8.72
C VAL A 63 3.52 4.60 8.93
N ARG A 64 3.80 4.94 10.19
CA ARG A 64 4.79 5.95 10.56
C ARG A 64 6.20 5.57 10.07
N THR A 65 6.61 4.32 10.28
CA THR A 65 7.94 3.87 9.83
C THR A 65 8.08 3.98 8.31
N VAL A 66 7.03 3.63 7.56
CA VAL A 66 7.02 3.75 6.10
C VAL A 66 7.11 5.20 5.66
N GLU A 67 6.36 6.12 6.28
CA GLU A 67 6.37 7.55 5.94
C GLU A 67 7.72 8.22 6.27
N GLU A 68 8.28 7.94 7.45
CA GLU A 68 9.62 8.42 7.85
C GLU A 68 10.66 7.98 6.82
N LYS A 69 10.61 6.71 6.39
CA LYS A 69 11.59 6.16 5.46
C LYS A 69 11.43 6.63 4.04
N PHE A 70 10.20 6.95 3.60
CA PHE A 70 10.00 7.63 2.33
C PHE A 70 10.61 9.03 2.34
N THR A 71 10.48 9.75 3.46
CA THR A 71 11.07 11.08 3.63
C THR A 71 12.61 11.02 3.66
N GLU A 72 13.19 10.02 4.32
CA GLU A 72 14.64 9.86 4.41
C GLU A 72 15.32 9.46 3.09
N ARG A 73 14.66 8.62 2.28
CA ARG A 73 15.27 8.01 1.08
C ARG A 73 15.04 8.79 -0.22
N ASP A 74 14.21 9.82 -0.20
CA ASP A 74 13.87 10.66 -1.36
C ASP A 74 13.51 9.82 -2.61
N LEU A 75 12.70 8.77 -2.43
CA LEU A 75 12.27 7.91 -3.54
C LEU A 75 11.35 8.66 -4.50
N SER A 76 11.52 8.43 -5.81
CA SER A 76 10.61 8.98 -6.81
C SER A 76 9.16 8.53 -6.57
N PRO A 77 8.13 9.32 -6.96
CA PRO A 77 6.73 8.93 -6.79
C PRO A 77 6.39 7.57 -7.38
N GLU A 78 7.05 7.19 -8.47
CA GLU A 78 6.90 5.89 -9.13
C GLU A 78 7.40 4.74 -8.24
N LYS A 79 8.57 4.92 -7.60
CA LYS A 79 9.13 3.94 -6.66
C LYS A 79 8.31 3.86 -5.38
N GLN A 80 7.81 4.98 -4.87
CA GLN A 80 6.90 4.98 -3.72
C GLN A 80 5.62 4.18 -4.03
N ARG A 81 5.05 4.38 -5.22
CA ARG A 81 3.90 3.59 -5.68
C ARG A 81 4.22 2.10 -5.76
N GLU A 82 5.37 1.73 -6.30
CA GLU A 82 5.81 0.33 -6.40
C GLU A 82 5.96 -0.32 -5.01
N VAL A 83 6.53 0.39 -4.04
CA VAL A 83 6.56 -0.06 -2.64
C VAL A 83 5.14 -0.34 -2.14
N PHE A 84 4.19 0.57 -2.33
CA PHE A 84 2.81 0.37 -1.88
C PHE A 84 2.11 -0.81 -2.57
N ILE A 85 2.41 -1.07 -3.85
CA ILE A 85 1.92 -2.25 -4.58
C ILE A 85 2.39 -3.51 -3.87
N HIS A 86 3.67 -3.59 -3.54
CA HIS A 86 4.25 -4.77 -2.91
C HIS A 86 3.88 -4.95 -1.44
N LEU A 87 3.67 -3.85 -0.71
CA LEU A 87 3.07 -3.88 0.62
C LEU A 87 1.64 -4.43 0.62
N ALA A 88 1.00 -4.50 -0.56
CA ALA A 88 -0.38 -4.94 -0.74
C ALA A 88 -1.38 -4.10 0.08
N TRP A 89 -1.07 -2.80 0.23
CA TRP A 89 -1.92 -1.87 0.95
C TRP A 89 -3.07 -1.39 0.07
N TYR A 90 -4.22 -1.22 0.71
CA TYR A 90 -5.48 -0.89 0.06
C TYR A 90 -5.83 0.58 0.25
N PHE A 91 -6.06 1.29 -0.84
CA PHE A 91 -6.42 2.70 -0.89
C PHE A 91 -7.84 2.90 -1.41
N ARG A 92 -8.59 3.85 -0.85
CA ARG A 92 -9.95 4.16 -1.30
C ARG A 92 -9.95 5.29 -2.31
N CYS A 93 -10.56 5.06 -3.48
CA CYS A 93 -10.73 6.10 -4.50
C CYS A 93 -11.76 7.15 -4.02
N PRO A 94 -11.48 8.46 -4.12
CA PRO A 94 -12.40 9.50 -3.68
C PRO A 94 -13.64 9.62 -4.57
N SER A 95 -13.55 9.30 -5.87
CA SER A 95 -14.65 9.42 -6.83
C SER A 95 -15.64 8.25 -6.75
N CYS A 96 -15.18 7.00 -6.94
CA CYS A 96 -16.06 5.82 -6.91
C CYS A 96 -16.18 5.16 -5.53
N LYS A 97 -15.46 5.63 -4.52
CA LYS A 97 -15.42 5.08 -3.15
C LYS A 97 -14.97 3.62 -3.03
N LYS A 98 -14.62 2.94 -4.13
CA LYS A 98 -14.09 1.57 -4.17
C LYS A 98 -12.67 1.55 -3.62
N THR A 99 -12.32 0.47 -2.90
CA THR A 99 -10.98 0.23 -2.38
C THR A 99 -10.16 -0.59 -3.38
N ARG A 100 -8.91 -0.20 -3.64
CA ARG A 100 -8.01 -0.80 -4.64
C ARG A 100 -6.56 -0.75 -4.16
N THR A 101 -5.71 -1.60 -4.73
CA THR A 101 -4.25 -1.56 -4.55
C THR A 101 -3.62 -0.40 -5.34
N ALA A 102 -2.39 -0.03 -5.00
CA ALA A 102 -1.70 1.14 -5.56
C ALA A 102 -1.46 1.10 -7.09
N ASP A 103 -1.53 -0.07 -7.73
CA ASP A 103 -1.40 -0.26 -9.17
C ASP A 103 -2.59 0.32 -9.98
N TYR A 104 -3.72 0.55 -9.31
CA TYR A 104 -4.92 1.17 -9.90
C TYR A 104 -4.89 2.70 -9.92
N PHE A 105 -3.79 3.33 -9.47
CA PHE A 105 -3.66 4.77 -9.33
C PHE A 105 -2.43 5.27 -10.11
N GLU A 106 -2.56 6.38 -10.84
CA GLU A 106 -1.47 7.02 -11.59
C GLU A 106 -1.02 8.33 -10.94
N ASN A 107 0.29 8.49 -10.79
CA ASN A 107 0.93 9.73 -10.30
C ASN A 107 0.29 10.29 -9.02
N THR A 108 -0.05 9.39 -8.09
CA THR A 108 -0.97 9.73 -7.01
C THR A 108 -0.27 9.84 -5.66
N GLN A 109 -0.53 10.93 -4.95
CA GLN A 109 -0.10 11.08 -3.56
C GLN A 109 -1.01 10.23 -2.65
N PHE A 110 -0.39 9.29 -1.93
CA PHE A 110 -1.09 8.42 -0.99
C PHE A 110 -1.22 9.11 0.36
N LYS A 111 -2.45 9.33 0.82
CA LYS A 111 -2.69 9.77 2.20
C LYS A 111 -2.77 8.56 3.12
N LEU A 112 -1.86 8.52 4.09
CA LEU A 112 -1.72 7.41 5.03
C LEU A 112 -2.38 7.67 6.38
N TRP A 113 -2.70 8.94 6.68
CA TRP A 113 -3.29 9.37 7.94
C TRP A 113 -4.59 10.12 7.72
N ASP A 114 -5.46 10.09 8.73
CA ASP A 114 -6.66 10.90 8.76
C ASP A 114 -6.49 12.20 9.54
N LYS A 115 -7.53 13.05 9.50
CA LYS A 115 -7.52 14.34 10.22
C LYS A 115 -7.44 14.19 11.75
N ARG A 116 -7.66 12.98 12.29
CA ARG A 116 -7.60 12.64 13.71
C ARG A 116 -6.27 11.96 14.09
N GLY A 117 -5.35 11.78 13.13
CA GLY A 117 -4.07 11.10 13.37
C GLY A 117 -4.19 9.57 13.42
N GLU A 118 -5.30 9.00 12.97
CA GLU A 118 -5.44 7.55 12.85
C GLU A 118 -4.91 7.09 11.49
N PRO A 119 -4.22 5.93 11.43
CA PRO A 119 -3.78 5.38 10.17
C PRO A 119 -5.00 5.12 9.30
N LYS A 120 -4.96 5.69 8.12
CA LYS A 120 -6.06 5.75 7.20
C LYS A 120 -5.48 5.82 5.80
N LEU A 121 -5.40 4.67 5.16
CA LEU A 121 -5.10 4.53 3.74
C LEU A 121 -6.30 5.01 2.89
N ARG A 122 -6.92 6.16 3.19
CA ARG A 122 -8.27 6.46 2.65
C ARG A 122 -8.29 7.24 1.37
N THR A 123 -7.20 7.76 0.84
CA THR A 123 -7.24 8.38 -0.48
C THR A 123 -5.86 8.45 -1.11
N SER A 124 -5.70 7.78 -2.24
CA SER A 124 -5.03 8.36 -3.39
C SER A 124 -6.05 9.25 -4.12
N GLY A 125 -5.63 10.17 -4.98
CA GLY A 125 -6.49 10.72 -6.05
C GLY A 125 -7.18 9.64 -6.90
N ASP A 126 -7.83 10.05 -7.97
CA ASP A 126 -8.73 9.18 -8.73
C ASP A 126 -8.02 7.93 -9.27
N CYS A 127 -8.70 6.78 -9.22
CA CYS A 127 -8.19 5.57 -9.86
C CYS A 127 -8.25 5.70 -11.38
N LYS A 128 -7.43 4.92 -12.09
CA LYS A 128 -7.34 4.90 -13.55
C LYS A 128 -8.72 4.87 -14.23
N SER A 129 -9.63 4.04 -13.74
CA SER A 129 -10.99 3.93 -14.27
C SER A 129 -11.80 5.23 -14.12
N CYS A 130 -11.69 5.93 -12.97
CA CYS A 130 -12.36 7.22 -12.75
C CYS A 130 -11.68 8.36 -13.53
N GLN A 131 -10.37 8.29 -13.75
CA GLN A 131 -9.63 9.27 -14.56
C GLN A 131 -10.00 9.18 -16.04
N GLN A 132 -10.17 7.97 -16.56
CA GLN A 132 -10.55 7.72 -17.95
C GLN A 132 -12.06 7.97 -18.20
N GLN A 133 -12.86 8.03 -17.13
CA GLN A 133 -14.29 8.30 -17.18
C GLN A 133 -14.69 9.19 -15.98
N PRO A 134 -14.54 10.51 -16.07
CA PRO A 134 -14.91 11.43 -14.98
C PRO A 134 -16.39 11.33 -14.59
N ASN A 135 -17.25 10.77 -15.47
CA ASN A 135 -18.68 10.58 -15.26
C ASN A 135 -19.10 9.11 -15.03
N ALA A 136 -18.18 8.19 -14.69
CA ALA A 136 -18.53 6.77 -14.50
C ALA A 136 -19.60 6.51 -13.42
N ASN A 137 -19.77 7.45 -12.47
CA ASN A 137 -20.85 7.36 -11.48
C ASN A 137 -22.25 7.49 -12.11
N GLU A 138 -22.42 8.17 -13.25
CA GLU A 138 -23.72 8.22 -13.97
C GLU A 138 -23.97 6.97 -14.82
N PHE A 139 -22.92 6.34 -15.36
CA PHE A 139 -23.05 5.19 -16.26
C PHE A 139 -23.32 3.87 -15.51
N GLU A 140 -22.76 3.66 -14.31
CA GLU A 140 -23.07 2.47 -13.50
C GLU A 140 -24.47 2.57 -12.85
N LEU A 141 -24.92 3.78 -12.45
CA LEU A 141 -26.27 3.98 -11.88
C LEU A 141 -27.41 3.83 -12.90
N GLN A 142 -27.16 4.13 -14.19
CA GLN A 142 -28.16 3.92 -15.24
C GLN A 142 -28.30 2.45 -15.68
N ASN A 143 -27.29 1.61 -15.45
CA ASN A 143 -27.30 0.22 -15.89
C ASN A 143 -27.80 -0.77 -14.82
N GLU A 144 -27.92 -0.38 -13.54
CA GLU A 144 -28.66 -1.20 -12.54
C GLU A 144 -30.19 -1.12 -12.72
N HIS A 145 -30.70 -0.20 -13.54
CA HIS A 145 -32.12 -0.06 -13.85
C HIS A 145 -32.56 -0.72 -15.16
N TYR A 146 -31.66 -1.39 -15.88
CA TYR A 146 -31.96 -2.13 -17.11
C TYR A 146 -31.34 -3.52 -17.11
N THR A 147 -31.80 -4.37 -16.20
CA THR A 147 -31.83 -5.82 -16.43
C THR A 147 -33.23 -6.31 -16.08
N TRP A 148 -34.05 -6.50 -17.12
CA TRP A 148 -35.19 -7.41 -17.11
C TRP A 148 -34.69 -8.80 -17.48
#